data_AF-A0A9X3KSZ3-F1
#
_entry.id   AF-A0A9X3KSZ3-F1
#
_cell.length_a   1.000
_cell.length_b   1.000
_cell.length_c   1.000
_cell.angle_alpha   90.00
_cell.angle_beta   90.00
_cell.angle_gamma   90.00
#
_symmetry.space_group_name_H-M   'P 1'
#
loop_
_entity.id
_entity.type
_entity.pdbx_description
1 polymer ?
#
loop_
_entity_poly.entity_id
_entity_poly.type
_entity_poly.pdbx_seq_one_letter_code
_entity_poly.pdbx_strand_id
1 'polypeptide(L)'
;MIDQVLTLRGKRHQGSIHVLSRRGLVSHPHVSPPSPSAEPNLPEGSMEISGLLHSLRNQVRDGAPWRTVMDGLRPQTQSLWQRLTPAERSRFLRHALPWWNIHRHRIAPEVSAAFGTLLSDGVVELHAGYLRSIEETEEGVAVRYRRRHTQILKELQVDWVINCTGMERAGIGRSRLLEAMRGDGVILLDPLGLGVEVDGPSRLLRPDGRSWPGLFATGALTAGRFWEITAVPDIRVQAQRIAQEITDRVTQNDRLSARGELVEGPAEARRV
;
A
#
# COMPACT_ATOMS: atom_id res chain seq x y z
N MET A 1 -3.16 12.11 -6.14
CA MET A 1 -3.67 12.74 -7.37
C MET A 1 -4.73 13.80 -7.08
N ILE A 2 -5.92 13.44 -6.57
CA ILE A 2 -7.01 14.42 -6.35
C ILE A 2 -6.57 15.56 -5.44
N ASP A 3 -5.83 15.24 -4.38
CA ASP A 3 -5.14 16.18 -3.50
C ASP A 3 -4.27 17.19 -4.25
N GLN A 4 -3.45 16.72 -5.20
CA GLN A 4 -2.59 17.58 -6.02
C GLN A 4 -3.40 18.48 -6.94
N VAL A 5 -4.44 17.94 -7.59
CA VAL A 5 -5.33 18.73 -8.45
C VAL A 5 -6.02 19.84 -7.66
N LEU A 6 -6.62 19.52 -6.51
CA LEU A 6 -7.28 20.51 -5.67
C LEU A 6 -6.29 21.50 -5.06
N THR A 7 -5.08 21.06 -4.72
CA THR A 7 -4.01 21.95 -4.24
C THR A 7 -3.60 22.94 -5.32
N LEU A 8 -3.41 22.50 -6.57
CA LEU A 8 -3.09 23.39 -7.70
C LEU A 8 -4.19 24.43 -7.92
N ARG A 9 -5.45 23.99 -7.91
CA ARG A 9 -6.60 24.91 -8.04
C ARG A 9 -6.70 25.88 -6.85
N GLY A 10 -6.49 25.41 -5.62
CA GLY A 10 -6.41 26.25 -4.43
C GLY A 10 -5.29 27.28 -4.49
N LYS A 11 -4.18 26.97 -5.18
CA LYS A 11 -3.08 27.89 -5.49
C LYS A 11 -3.31 28.74 -6.75
N ARG A 12 -4.55 28.80 -7.24
CA ARG A 12 -4.97 29.60 -8.41
C ARG A 12 -4.31 29.20 -9.73
N HIS A 13 -3.83 27.96 -9.88
CA HIS A 13 -3.40 27.46 -11.18
C HIS A 13 -4.59 27.48 -12.16
N GLN A 14 -4.39 28.07 -13.35
CA GLN A 14 -5.44 28.26 -14.36
C GLN A 14 -5.30 27.33 -15.57
N GLY A 15 -4.13 26.73 -15.80
CA GLY A 15 -3.88 25.83 -16.94
C GLY A 15 -4.72 24.56 -16.92
N SER A 16 -4.75 23.84 -18.05
CA SER A 16 -5.37 22.51 -18.14
C SER A 16 -4.59 21.50 -17.29
N ILE A 17 -5.30 20.57 -16.66
CA ILE A 17 -4.66 19.51 -15.86
C ILE A 17 -4.97 18.16 -16.50
N HIS A 18 -3.94 17.48 -16.99
CA HIS A 18 -4.06 16.12 -17.52
C HIS A 18 -3.67 15.10 -16.44
N VAL A 19 -4.53 14.10 -16.23
CA VAL A 19 -4.29 13.02 -15.28
C VAL A 19 -4.16 11.70 -16.03
N LEU A 20 -2.96 11.15 -16.08
CA LEU A 20 -2.70 9.85 -16.70
C LEU A 20 -2.65 8.72 -15.65
N SER A 21 -3.45 7.68 -15.85
CA SER A 21 -3.34 6.44 -15.08
C SER A 21 -3.66 5.21 -15.92
N ARG A 22 -3.20 4.03 -15.48
CA ARG A 22 -3.38 2.76 -16.22
C ARG A 22 -4.83 2.44 -16.58
N ARG A 23 -5.80 2.91 -15.80
CA ARG A 23 -7.23 2.58 -15.96
C ARG A 23 -8.16 3.80 -15.98
N GLY A 24 -7.66 5.01 -15.75
CA GLY A 24 -8.50 6.21 -15.66
C GLY A 24 -9.50 6.19 -14.49
N LEU A 25 -9.23 5.41 -13.43
CA LEU A 25 -10.14 5.24 -12.31
C LEU A 25 -9.93 6.34 -11.25
N VAL A 26 -11.01 6.74 -10.60
CA VAL A 26 -11.04 7.74 -9.53
C VAL A 26 -11.68 7.12 -8.29
N SER A 27 -11.18 7.45 -7.10
CA SER A 27 -11.74 6.98 -5.83
C SER A 27 -13.20 7.35 -5.67
N HIS A 28 -14.00 6.42 -5.17
CA HIS A 28 -15.40 6.67 -4.85
C HIS A 28 -15.55 7.56 -3.61
N PRO A 29 -16.64 8.34 -3.49
CA PRO A 29 -16.91 9.09 -2.27
C PRO A 29 -17.37 8.18 -1.12
N HIS A 30 -17.14 8.63 0.10
CA HIS A 30 -17.88 8.17 1.28
C HIS A 30 -19.38 8.50 1.15
N VAL A 31 -20.20 7.86 1.98
CA VAL A 31 -21.61 8.21 2.17
C VAL A 31 -21.78 8.84 3.55
N SER A 32 -22.68 9.81 3.65
CA SER A 32 -23.06 10.44 4.91
C SER A 32 -24.57 10.31 5.11
N PRO A 33 -25.04 9.69 6.20
CA PRO A 33 -24.25 9.03 7.24
C PRO A 33 -23.54 7.75 6.75
N PRO A 34 -22.50 7.27 7.46
CA PRO A 34 -21.84 6.01 7.12
C PRO A 34 -22.81 4.82 7.18
N SER A 35 -22.71 3.91 6.21
CA SER A 35 -23.44 2.64 6.26
C SER A 35 -22.80 1.68 7.28
N PRO A 36 -23.60 0.86 7.99
CA PRO A 36 -23.04 -0.20 8.82
C PRO A 36 -22.26 -1.19 7.95
N SER A 37 -21.18 -1.75 8.49
CA SER A 37 -20.47 -2.88 7.89
C SER A 37 -21.23 -4.18 8.12
N ALA A 38 -21.18 -5.10 7.16
CA ALA A 38 -21.71 -6.45 7.31
C ALA A 38 -20.61 -7.43 6.93
N GLU A 39 -20.52 -8.54 7.66
CA GLU A 39 -19.54 -9.56 7.33
C GLU A 39 -19.80 -10.11 5.93
N PRO A 40 -18.82 -10.04 5.01
CA PRO A 40 -19.01 -10.50 3.65
C PRO A 40 -19.02 -12.03 3.62
N ASN A 41 -19.89 -12.59 2.80
CA ASN A 41 -19.89 -14.04 2.56
C ASN A 41 -18.67 -14.42 1.69
N LEU A 42 -17.70 -15.09 2.28
CA LEU A 42 -16.50 -15.54 1.59
C LEU A 42 -16.60 -17.04 1.31
N PRO A 43 -16.20 -17.51 0.12
CA PRO A 43 -16.24 -18.93 -0.21
C PRO A 43 -15.39 -19.74 0.77
N GLU A 44 -15.93 -20.86 1.25
CA GLU A 44 -15.18 -21.81 2.06
C GLU A 44 -14.14 -22.53 1.17
N GLY A 45 -12.91 -22.66 1.68
CA GLY A 45 -11.85 -23.46 1.08
C GLY A 45 -11.04 -22.82 -0.06
N SER A 46 -11.66 -22.14 -1.03
CA SER A 46 -10.90 -21.53 -2.15
C SER A 46 -10.38 -20.13 -1.82
N MET A 47 -9.06 -20.00 -1.77
CA MET A 47 -8.36 -18.72 -1.61
C MET A 47 -7.94 -18.11 -2.96
N GLU A 48 -8.55 -18.54 -4.07
CA GLU A 48 -8.32 -17.91 -5.36
C GLU A 48 -8.95 -16.50 -5.38
N ILE A 49 -8.18 -15.51 -5.82
CA ILE A 49 -8.63 -14.12 -5.97
C ILE A 49 -9.81 -14.03 -6.94
N SER A 50 -9.86 -14.86 -7.98
CA SER A 50 -11.02 -14.95 -8.88
C SER A 50 -12.28 -15.35 -8.13
N GLY A 51 -12.21 -16.39 -7.30
CA GLY A 51 -13.34 -16.88 -6.51
C GLY A 51 -13.80 -15.87 -5.46
N LEU A 52 -12.86 -15.29 -4.72
CA LEU A 52 -13.14 -14.24 -3.72
C LEU A 52 -13.83 -13.03 -4.38
N LEU A 53 -13.29 -12.52 -5.48
CA LEU A 53 -13.89 -11.39 -6.20
C LEU A 53 -15.24 -11.74 -6.83
N HIS A 54 -15.42 -12.98 -7.29
CA HIS A 54 -16.69 -13.44 -7.84
C HIS A 54 -17.77 -13.45 -6.75
N SER A 55 -17.48 -14.03 -5.57
CA SER A 55 -18.41 -14.04 -4.44
C SER A 55 -18.82 -12.63 -4.00
N LEU A 56 -17.84 -11.74 -3.83
CA LEU A 56 -18.11 -10.35 -3.43
C LEU A 56 -18.96 -9.61 -4.45
N ARG A 57 -18.73 -9.83 -5.75
CA ARG A 57 -19.54 -9.22 -6.82
C ARG A 57 -20.96 -9.76 -6.88
N ASN A 58 -21.15 -11.06 -6.60
CA ASN A 58 -22.49 -11.65 -6.57
C ASN A 58 -23.31 -11.05 -5.43
N GLN A 59 -22.76 -10.93 -4.23
CA GLN A 59 -23.44 -10.27 -3.11
C GLN A 59 -23.92 -8.86 -3.47
N VAL A 60 -23.07 -8.07 -4.15
CA VAL A 60 -23.43 -6.73 -4.60
C VAL A 60 -24.53 -6.77 -5.67
N ARG A 61 -24.46 -7.74 -6.59
CA ARG A 61 -25.50 -7.95 -7.61
C ARG A 61 -26.84 -8.35 -7.00
N ASP A 62 -26.81 -9.11 -5.92
CA ASP A 62 -27.98 -9.59 -5.18
C ASP A 62 -28.55 -8.52 -4.22
N GLY A 63 -28.02 -7.29 -4.28
CA GLY A 63 -28.57 -6.11 -3.60
C GLY A 63 -27.77 -5.63 -2.39
N ALA A 64 -26.69 -6.31 -2.00
CA ALA A 64 -25.87 -5.86 -0.88
C ALA A 64 -25.16 -4.52 -1.22
N PRO A 65 -25.23 -3.49 -0.35
CA PRO A 65 -24.49 -2.26 -0.57
C PRO A 65 -22.99 -2.54 -0.61
N TRP A 66 -22.32 -2.24 -1.73
CA TRP A 66 -20.90 -2.57 -1.90
C TRP A 66 -20.00 -1.96 -0.81
N ARG A 67 -20.38 -0.79 -0.26
CA ARG A 67 -19.65 -0.12 0.83
C ARG A 67 -19.67 -0.97 2.09
N THR A 68 -20.83 -1.49 2.45
CA THR A 68 -21.03 -2.39 3.58
C THR A 68 -20.19 -3.67 3.43
N VAL A 69 -20.16 -4.25 2.23
CA VAL A 69 -19.34 -5.43 1.91
C VAL A 69 -17.84 -5.12 2.03
N MET A 70 -17.39 -3.99 1.43
CA MET A 70 -15.99 -3.56 1.49
C MET A 70 -15.53 -3.22 2.91
N ASP A 71 -16.38 -2.58 3.70
CA ASP A 71 -16.08 -2.23 5.09
C ASP A 71 -16.03 -3.47 5.99
N GLY A 72 -16.88 -4.46 5.71
CA GLY A 72 -16.84 -5.77 6.37
C GLY A 72 -15.60 -6.62 6.07
N LEU A 73 -14.91 -6.40 4.94
CA LEU A 73 -13.64 -7.06 4.63
C LEU A 73 -12.48 -6.57 5.50
N ARG A 74 -12.58 -5.35 6.05
CA ARG A 74 -11.44 -4.68 6.70
C ARG A 74 -10.83 -5.50 7.85
N PRO A 75 -11.61 -6.06 8.80
CA PRO A 75 -11.05 -6.85 9.89
C PRO A 75 -10.35 -8.13 9.41
N GLN A 76 -10.75 -8.66 8.26
CA GLN A 76 -10.27 -9.94 7.73
C GLN A 76 -9.13 -9.79 6.71
N THR A 77 -8.85 -8.56 6.26
CA THR A 77 -7.98 -8.27 5.11
C THR A 77 -6.56 -8.84 5.27
N GLN A 78 -5.93 -8.67 6.45
CA GLN A 78 -4.60 -9.23 6.69
C GLN A 78 -4.61 -10.75 6.77
N SER A 79 -5.62 -11.35 7.42
CA SER A 79 -5.73 -12.81 7.52
C SER A 79 -5.94 -13.44 6.14
N LEU A 80 -6.83 -12.85 5.32
CA LEU A 80 -7.03 -13.26 3.94
C LEU A 80 -5.72 -13.20 3.15
N TRP A 81 -5.02 -12.07 3.21
CA TRP A 81 -3.74 -11.87 2.53
C TRP A 81 -2.70 -12.93 2.92
N GLN A 82 -2.59 -13.24 4.21
CA GLN A 82 -1.65 -14.23 4.72
C GLN A 82 -1.96 -15.65 4.24
N ARG A 83 -3.24 -15.99 4.03
CA ARG A 83 -3.68 -17.28 3.47
C ARG A 83 -3.50 -17.39 1.94
N LEU A 84 -3.32 -16.28 1.22
CA LEU A 84 -3.06 -16.33 -0.21
C LEU A 84 -1.69 -16.92 -0.51
N THR A 85 -1.62 -17.76 -1.55
CA THR A 85 -0.35 -18.19 -2.13
C THR A 85 0.39 -16.99 -2.77
N PRO A 86 1.72 -17.08 -2.97
CA PRO A 86 2.45 -16.02 -3.67
C PRO A 86 1.90 -15.71 -5.07
N ALA A 87 1.43 -16.73 -5.78
CA ALA A 87 0.80 -16.57 -7.09
C ALA A 87 -0.50 -15.76 -7.01
N GLU A 88 -1.34 -16.03 -6.01
CA GLU A 88 -2.60 -15.31 -5.81
C GLU A 88 -2.38 -13.88 -5.29
N ARG A 89 -1.38 -13.64 -4.43
CA ARG A 89 -0.96 -12.27 -4.08
C ARG A 89 -0.51 -11.48 -5.31
N SER A 90 0.30 -12.08 -6.18
CA SER A 90 0.72 -11.48 -7.45
C SER A 90 -0.48 -11.17 -8.36
N ARG A 91 -1.43 -12.11 -8.46
CA ARG A 91 -2.67 -11.95 -9.23
C ARG A 91 -3.53 -10.80 -8.67
N PHE A 92 -3.67 -10.70 -7.35
CA PHE A 92 -4.34 -9.57 -6.69
C PHE A 92 -3.72 -8.24 -7.08
N LEU A 93 -2.39 -8.10 -6.92
CA LEU A 93 -1.67 -6.85 -7.25
C LEU A 93 -1.83 -6.45 -8.72
N ARG A 94 -1.90 -7.41 -9.62
CA ARG A 94 -2.04 -7.18 -11.07
C ARG A 94 -3.47 -6.79 -11.47
N HIS A 95 -4.46 -7.51 -10.95
CA HIS A 95 -5.83 -7.45 -11.47
C HIS A 95 -6.82 -6.74 -10.55
N ALA A 96 -6.72 -6.97 -9.24
CA ALA A 96 -7.68 -6.53 -8.22
C ALA A 96 -7.30 -5.20 -7.59
N LEU A 97 -6.01 -4.93 -7.38
CA LEU A 97 -5.51 -3.75 -6.68
C LEU A 97 -6.10 -2.41 -7.19
N PRO A 98 -6.22 -2.15 -8.50
CA PRO A 98 -6.82 -0.89 -8.97
C PRO A 98 -8.28 -0.71 -8.53
N TRP A 99 -9.04 -1.81 -8.45
CA TRP A 99 -10.41 -1.80 -7.98
C TRP A 99 -10.49 -1.67 -6.47
N TRP A 100 -9.64 -2.42 -5.75
CA TRP A 100 -9.47 -2.29 -4.31
C TRP A 100 -9.23 -0.82 -3.93
N ASN A 101 -8.26 -0.17 -4.58
CA ASN A 101 -7.88 1.20 -4.26
C ASN A 101 -9.05 2.19 -4.34
N ILE A 102 -9.85 2.14 -5.41
CA ILE A 102 -10.95 3.12 -5.58
C ILE A 102 -12.15 2.86 -4.68
N HIS A 103 -12.36 1.61 -4.25
CA HIS A 103 -13.46 1.24 -3.36
C HIS A 103 -13.06 1.39 -1.88
N ARG A 104 -11.80 1.12 -1.54
CA ARG A 104 -11.29 1.14 -0.17
C ARG A 104 -10.80 2.51 0.27
N HIS A 105 -10.10 3.25 -0.59
CA HIS A 105 -9.57 4.57 -0.28
C HIS A 105 -10.50 5.65 -0.82
N ARG A 106 -11.64 5.74 -0.15
CA ARG A 106 -12.70 6.69 -0.48
C ARG A 106 -12.32 8.12 -0.07
N ILE A 107 -12.93 9.08 -0.74
CA ILE A 107 -12.73 10.52 -0.51
C ILE A 107 -13.98 11.14 0.11
N ALA A 108 -13.83 12.31 0.73
CA ALA A 108 -14.96 13.04 1.28
C ALA A 108 -15.96 13.45 0.16
N PRO A 109 -17.27 13.45 0.41
CA PRO A 109 -18.28 13.82 -0.59
C PRO A 109 -18.03 15.17 -1.27
N GLU A 110 -17.63 16.18 -0.49
CA GLU A 110 -17.31 17.53 -0.96
C GLU A 110 -16.05 17.56 -1.86
N VAL A 111 -15.05 16.73 -1.55
CA VAL A 111 -13.85 16.56 -2.38
C VAL A 111 -14.20 15.91 -3.71
N SER A 112 -15.08 14.89 -3.67
CA SER A 112 -15.58 14.23 -4.87
C SER A 112 -16.41 15.18 -5.75
N ALA A 113 -17.26 16.02 -5.14
CA ALA A 113 -18.07 16.99 -5.85
C ALA A 113 -17.19 18.06 -6.53
N ALA A 114 -16.24 18.65 -5.78
CA ALA A 114 -15.31 19.63 -6.31
C ALA A 114 -14.47 19.08 -7.47
N PHE A 115 -13.96 17.85 -7.34
CA PHE A 115 -13.22 17.20 -8.43
C PHE A 115 -14.13 16.89 -9.64
N GLY A 116 -15.38 16.50 -9.39
CA GLY A 116 -16.39 16.27 -10.43
C GLY A 116 -16.67 17.53 -11.27
N THR A 117 -16.81 18.69 -10.64
CA THR A 117 -16.96 19.98 -11.35
C THR A 117 -15.77 20.28 -12.25
N LEU A 118 -14.53 20.06 -11.77
CA LEU A 118 -13.34 20.27 -12.59
C LEU A 118 -13.30 19.34 -13.82
N LEU A 119 -13.86 18.13 -13.72
CA LEU A 119 -13.99 17.23 -14.86
C LEU A 119 -15.07 17.71 -15.84
N SER A 120 -16.26 18.10 -15.34
CA SER A 120 -17.35 18.57 -16.21
C SER A 120 -17.00 19.85 -16.96
N ASP A 121 -16.22 20.72 -16.34
CA ASP A 121 -15.84 22.01 -16.90
C ASP A 121 -14.65 21.90 -17.88
N GLY A 122 -14.14 20.69 -18.12
CA GLY A 122 -12.98 20.44 -19.01
C GLY A 122 -11.65 20.91 -18.42
N VAL A 123 -11.65 21.32 -17.16
CA VAL A 123 -10.51 21.85 -16.42
C VAL A 123 -9.51 20.75 -16.04
N VAL A 124 -10.01 19.52 -15.88
CA VAL A 124 -9.24 18.29 -15.69
C VAL A 124 -9.64 17.28 -16.76
N GLU A 125 -8.67 16.63 -17.38
CA GLU A 125 -8.89 15.55 -18.34
C GLU A 125 -8.25 14.25 -17.85
N LEU A 126 -9.03 13.16 -17.81
CA LEU A 126 -8.54 11.84 -17.40
C LEU A 126 -8.12 11.01 -18.61
N HIS A 127 -6.87 10.56 -18.59
CA HIS A 127 -6.28 9.70 -19.59
C HIS A 127 -6.10 8.28 -19.04
N ALA A 128 -6.72 7.30 -19.70
CA ALA A 128 -6.48 5.89 -19.42
C ALA A 128 -5.38 5.35 -20.34
N GLY A 129 -4.21 5.01 -19.78
CA GLY A 129 -3.08 4.57 -20.59
C GLY A 129 -1.83 4.20 -19.82
N TYR A 130 -0.82 3.75 -20.56
CA TYR A 130 0.47 3.33 -20.02
C TYR A 130 1.54 4.32 -20.45
N LEU A 131 2.14 5.01 -19.49
CA LEU A 131 3.28 5.89 -19.70
C LEU A 131 4.39 5.13 -20.45
N ARG A 132 4.98 5.78 -21.47
CA ARG A 132 6.08 5.23 -22.27
C ARG A 132 7.36 6.03 -22.08
N SER A 133 7.28 7.34 -22.21
CA SER A 133 8.41 8.23 -21.95
C SER A 133 7.94 9.57 -21.41
N ILE A 134 8.87 10.24 -20.74
CA ILE A 134 8.79 11.63 -20.32
C ILE A 134 10.11 12.23 -20.78
N GLU A 135 10.04 13.20 -21.67
CA GLU A 135 11.20 13.83 -22.30
C GLU A 135 11.09 15.35 -22.14
N GLU A 136 12.17 15.97 -21.66
CA GLU A 136 12.28 17.42 -21.65
C GLU A 136 12.56 17.92 -23.06
N THR A 137 11.90 19.00 -23.44
CA THR A 137 11.92 19.63 -24.76
C THR A 137 12.07 21.13 -24.59
N GLU A 138 12.36 21.85 -25.68
CA GLU A 138 12.43 23.32 -25.64
C GLU A 138 11.10 23.98 -25.21
N GLU A 139 9.98 23.31 -25.46
CA GLU A 139 8.62 23.80 -25.19
C GLU A 139 8.01 23.20 -23.89
N GLY A 140 8.85 22.68 -22.97
CA GLY A 140 8.40 22.04 -21.74
C GLY A 140 8.63 20.53 -21.76
N VAL A 141 7.64 19.73 -21.36
CA VAL A 141 7.78 18.28 -21.20
C VAL A 141 6.82 17.53 -22.12
N ALA A 142 7.37 16.67 -22.98
CA ALA A 142 6.61 15.75 -23.81
C ALA A 142 6.34 14.45 -23.04
N VAL A 143 5.07 14.15 -22.78
CA VAL A 143 4.63 12.92 -22.11
C VAL A 143 3.96 12.00 -23.11
N ARG A 144 4.63 10.89 -23.45
CA ARG A 144 4.10 9.88 -24.37
C ARG A 144 3.49 8.71 -23.62
N TYR A 145 2.28 8.32 -24.03
CA TYR A 145 1.60 7.18 -23.43
C TYR A 145 0.83 6.36 -24.47
N ARG A 146 0.74 5.06 -24.24
CA ARG A 146 -0.13 4.17 -25.03
C ARG A 146 -1.53 4.20 -24.45
N ARG A 147 -2.52 4.60 -25.24
CA ARG A 147 -3.93 4.60 -24.84
C ARG A 147 -4.38 3.17 -24.51
N ARG A 148 -5.05 3.01 -23.37
CA ARG A 148 -5.53 1.71 -22.87
C ARG A 148 -6.39 1.01 -23.93
N HIS A 149 -6.28 -0.31 -24.01
CA HIS A 149 -6.98 -1.18 -24.99
C HIS A 149 -6.63 -0.96 -26.46
N THR A 150 -5.64 -0.11 -26.76
CA THR A 150 -5.18 0.15 -28.13
C THR A 150 -3.66 0.11 -28.20
N GLN A 151 -3.10 0.11 -29.40
CA GLN A 151 -1.66 0.38 -29.63
C GLN A 151 -1.39 1.84 -29.98
N ILE A 152 -2.41 2.70 -29.93
CA ILE A 152 -2.29 4.12 -30.28
C ILE A 152 -1.41 4.81 -29.23
N LEU A 153 -0.33 5.42 -29.71
CA LEU A 153 0.49 6.34 -28.92
C LEU A 153 -0.15 7.73 -28.99
N LYS A 154 -0.21 8.37 -27.83
CA LYS A 154 -0.63 9.76 -27.64
C LYS A 154 0.51 10.50 -26.97
N GLU A 155 0.58 11.79 -27.26
CA GLU A 155 1.54 12.71 -26.69
C GLU A 155 0.76 13.85 -26.03
N LEU A 156 1.23 14.28 -24.86
CA LEU A 156 0.77 15.47 -24.16
C LEU A 156 1.98 16.38 -24.00
N GLN A 157 1.85 17.64 -24.43
CA GLN A 157 2.82 18.68 -24.14
C GLN A 157 2.39 19.41 -22.87
N VAL A 158 3.24 19.43 -21.84
CA VAL A 158 2.93 20.01 -20.52
C VAL A 158 4.12 20.74 -19.94
N ASP A 159 3.88 21.78 -19.14
CA ASP A 159 4.96 22.52 -18.48
C ASP A 159 5.53 21.77 -17.26
N TRP A 160 4.70 20.98 -16.57
CA TRP A 160 5.06 20.31 -15.32
C TRP A 160 4.49 18.91 -15.25
N VAL A 161 5.27 18.00 -14.68
CA VAL A 161 4.84 16.62 -14.37
C VAL A 161 4.87 16.40 -12.86
N ILE A 162 3.73 16.04 -12.28
CA ILE A 162 3.62 15.67 -10.87
C ILE A 162 3.42 14.16 -10.77
N ASN A 163 4.40 13.46 -10.18
CA ASN A 163 4.29 12.03 -9.96
C ASN A 163 3.26 11.70 -8.86
N CYS A 164 2.11 11.18 -9.27
CA CYS A 164 1.04 10.72 -8.40
C CYS A 164 0.89 9.19 -8.34
N THR A 165 1.93 8.41 -8.68
CA THR A 165 1.83 6.94 -8.72
C THR A 165 1.79 6.27 -7.35
N GLY A 166 1.81 7.05 -6.26
CA GLY A 166 1.87 6.59 -4.88
C GLY A 166 3.32 6.39 -4.39
N MET A 167 3.46 5.97 -3.14
CA MET A 167 4.76 5.68 -2.56
C MET A 167 5.41 4.47 -3.25
N GLU A 168 6.70 4.61 -3.56
CA GLU A 168 7.55 3.48 -3.92
C GLU A 168 7.52 2.50 -2.74
N ARG A 169 7.18 1.23 -3.02
CA ARG A 169 6.91 0.22 -2.01
C ARG A 169 8.09 0.16 -1.01
N ALA A 170 7.82 0.54 0.24
CA ALA A 170 8.76 0.60 1.37
C ALA A 170 9.98 1.54 1.24
N GLY A 171 10.16 2.29 0.15
CA GLY A 171 11.23 3.29 0.01
C GLY A 171 12.66 2.77 0.21
N ILE A 172 12.89 1.47 0.04
CA ILE A 172 14.15 0.81 0.40
C ILE A 172 15.33 1.41 -0.39
N GLY A 173 15.17 1.61 -1.70
CA GLY A 173 16.18 2.23 -2.56
C GLY A 173 16.40 3.73 -2.33
N ARG A 174 15.72 4.34 -1.35
CA ARG A 174 15.91 5.74 -0.95
C ARG A 174 16.61 5.89 0.39
N SER A 175 16.91 4.77 1.07
CA SER A 175 17.59 4.77 2.37
C SER A 175 18.91 4.02 2.25
N ARG A 176 20.03 4.77 2.34
CA ARG A 176 21.39 4.18 2.32
C ARG A 176 21.56 3.10 3.39
N LEU A 177 20.92 3.27 4.56
CA LEU A 177 20.94 2.27 5.63
C LEU A 177 20.25 0.97 5.18
N LEU A 178 19.05 1.06 4.60
CA LEU A 178 18.32 -0.13 4.17
C LEU A 178 19.01 -0.81 2.98
N GLU A 179 19.64 -0.04 2.09
CA GLU A 179 20.47 -0.60 1.01
C GLU A 179 21.68 -1.35 1.55
N ALA A 180 22.40 -0.80 2.54
CA ALA A 180 23.52 -1.46 3.19
C ALA A 180 23.06 -2.73 3.94
N MET A 181 21.99 -2.64 4.74
CA MET A 181 21.40 -3.80 5.42
C MET A 181 20.99 -4.91 4.46
N ARG A 182 20.51 -4.56 3.24
CA ARG A 182 20.23 -5.55 2.19
C ARG A 182 21.52 -6.17 1.66
N GLY A 183 22.54 -5.36 1.38
CA GLY A 183 23.86 -5.83 0.93
C GLY A 183 24.51 -6.78 1.92
N ASP A 184 24.35 -6.52 3.22
CA ASP A 184 24.90 -7.30 4.32
C ASP A 184 24.04 -8.53 4.69
N GLY A 185 22.92 -8.75 4.00
CA GLY A 185 22.00 -9.87 4.27
C GLY A 185 21.21 -9.75 5.58
N VAL A 186 21.11 -8.54 6.15
CA VAL A 186 20.33 -8.27 7.38
C VAL A 186 18.84 -8.21 7.09
N ILE A 187 18.44 -7.64 5.94
CA ILE A 187 17.05 -7.63 5.46
C ILE A 187 16.90 -8.48 4.21
N LEU A 188 15.79 -9.22 4.15
CA LEU A 188 15.30 -9.87 2.95
C LEU A 188 14.13 -9.06 2.38
N LEU A 189 14.09 -8.86 1.06
CA LEU A 189 12.99 -8.16 0.41
C LEU A 189 11.80 -9.10 0.18
N ASP A 190 10.59 -8.58 0.36
CA ASP A 190 9.38 -9.27 -0.09
C ASP A 190 9.47 -9.55 -1.60
N PRO A 191 9.18 -10.77 -2.09
CA PRO A 191 9.29 -11.12 -3.50
C PRO A 191 8.40 -10.30 -4.45
N LEU A 192 7.31 -9.73 -3.93
CA LEU A 192 6.43 -8.83 -4.67
C LEU A 192 6.88 -7.37 -4.53
N GLY A 193 8.01 -7.11 -3.87
CA GLY A 193 8.59 -5.82 -3.64
C GLY A 193 7.74 -4.93 -2.74
N LEU A 194 6.89 -5.47 -1.86
CA LEU A 194 6.02 -4.69 -0.97
C LEU A 194 6.74 -4.15 0.28
N GLY A 195 7.91 -4.68 0.61
CA GLY A 195 8.66 -4.31 1.80
C GLY A 195 9.77 -5.29 2.12
N VAL A 196 10.01 -5.53 3.41
CA VAL A 196 10.92 -6.54 3.92
C VAL A 196 10.14 -7.73 4.47
N GLU A 197 10.75 -8.91 4.36
CA GLU A 197 10.22 -10.14 4.90
C GLU A 197 10.32 -10.15 6.43
N VAL A 198 9.19 -10.47 7.07
CA VAL A 198 9.07 -10.55 8.54
C VAL A 198 8.27 -11.76 8.96
N ASP A 199 8.45 -12.20 10.21
CA ASP A 199 7.60 -13.21 10.83
C ASP A 199 6.31 -12.62 11.45
N GLY A 200 5.54 -13.47 12.15
CA GLY A 200 4.27 -13.07 12.80
C GLY A 200 4.43 -11.94 13.81
N PRO A 201 5.40 -12.03 14.74
CA PRO A 201 5.81 -10.94 15.63
C PRO A 201 6.46 -9.70 14.97
N SER A 202 6.60 -9.67 13.65
CA SER A 202 7.28 -8.61 12.89
C SER A 202 8.80 -8.55 13.05
N ARG A 203 9.46 -9.67 13.39
CA ARG A 203 10.92 -9.80 13.34
C ARG A 203 11.41 -9.95 11.91
N LEU A 204 12.54 -9.34 11.59
CA LEU A 204 13.16 -9.46 10.27
C LEU A 204 13.55 -10.91 9.99
N LEU A 205 13.23 -11.40 8.78
CA LEU A 205 13.71 -12.69 8.31
C LEU A 205 15.12 -12.59 7.72
N ARG A 206 15.91 -13.62 7.99
CA ARG A 206 17.25 -13.84 7.45
C ARG A 206 17.18 -14.68 6.17
N PRO A 207 18.25 -14.68 5.34
CA PRO A 207 18.35 -15.55 4.18
C PRO A 207 18.26 -17.05 4.48
N ASP A 208 18.58 -17.47 5.71
CA ASP A 208 18.48 -18.87 6.18
C ASP A 208 17.04 -19.26 6.63
N GLY A 209 16.07 -18.34 6.49
CA GLY A 209 14.68 -18.54 6.88
C GLY A 209 14.40 -18.34 8.38
N ARG A 210 15.42 -18.06 9.20
CA ARG A 210 15.24 -17.76 10.63
C ARG A 210 14.94 -16.28 10.85
N SER A 211 14.21 -15.97 11.92
CA SER A 211 14.03 -14.59 12.35
C SER A 211 15.22 -14.09 13.16
N TRP A 212 15.57 -12.81 13.02
CA TRP A 212 16.45 -12.14 13.96
C TRP A 212 15.76 -12.01 15.33
N PRO A 213 16.41 -12.39 16.45
CA PRO A 213 15.79 -12.26 17.78
C PRO A 213 15.50 -10.82 18.20
N GLY A 214 16.33 -9.86 17.75
CA GLY A 214 16.26 -8.47 18.21
C GLY A 214 16.05 -7.42 17.13
N LEU A 215 15.79 -7.82 15.88
CA LEU A 215 15.53 -6.87 14.80
C LEU A 215 14.08 -6.99 14.33
N PHE A 216 13.37 -5.87 14.38
CA PHE A 216 11.95 -5.77 14.05
C PHE A 216 11.74 -4.72 12.97
N ALA A 217 10.69 -4.88 12.16
CA ALA A 217 10.19 -3.84 11.27
C ALA A 217 8.74 -3.50 11.61
N THR A 218 8.34 -2.27 11.31
CA THR A 218 7.00 -1.77 11.61
C THR A 218 6.47 -0.89 10.48
N GLY A 219 5.15 -0.77 10.39
CA GLY A 219 4.46 0.04 9.40
C GLY A 219 4.66 -0.46 7.98
N ALA A 220 4.70 0.47 7.02
CA ALA A 220 4.70 0.15 5.60
C ALA A 220 5.85 -0.76 5.14
N LEU A 221 6.95 -0.85 5.90
CA LEU A 221 8.04 -1.80 5.63
C LEU A 221 7.58 -3.27 5.69
N THR A 222 6.50 -3.59 6.42
CA THR A 222 6.01 -4.95 6.62
C THR A 222 4.81 -5.31 5.73
N ALA A 223 4.50 -4.47 4.73
CA ALA A 223 3.30 -4.62 3.89
C ALA A 223 3.25 -5.93 3.08
N GLY A 224 4.40 -6.59 2.86
CA GLY A 224 4.45 -7.93 2.25
C GLY A 224 3.72 -8.99 3.08
N ARG A 225 3.78 -8.89 4.41
CA ARG A 225 3.07 -9.79 5.34
C ARG A 225 1.75 -9.22 5.85
N PHE A 226 1.70 -7.93 6.14
CA PHE A 226 0.54 -7.26 6.71
C PHE A 226 -0.05 -6.30 5.68
N TRP A 227 -0.81 -6.84 4.72
CA TRP A 227 -1.46 -6.01 3.71
C TRP A 227 -2.26 -4.86 4.34
N GLU A 228 -2.22 -3.67 3.73
CA GLU A 228 -2.86 -2.45 4.22
C GLU A 228 -2.32 -1.89 5.55
N ILE A 229 -1.12 -2.26 5.99
CA ILE A 229 -0.44 -1.67 7.17
C ILE A 229 0.07 -0.23 6.90
N THR A 230 -0.84 0.66 6.55
CA THR A 230 -0.53 2.06 6.18
C THR A 230 -1.20 3.07 7.11
N ALA A 231 -2.26 2.68 7.80
CA ALA A 231 -3.02 3.59 8.67
C ALA A 231 -2.49 3.60 10.11
N VAL A 232 -2.50 4.77 10.73
CA VAL A 232 -2.06 4.98 12.13
C VAL A 232 -2.66 3.97 13.12
N PRO A 233 -3.98 3.64 13.09
CA PRO A 233 -4.54 2.67 14.02
C PRO A 233 -3.89 1.29 13.91
N ASP A 234 -3.67 0.81 12.69
CA ASP A 234 -3.10 -0.52 12.45
C ASP A 234 -1.62 -0.56 12.85
N ILE A 235 -0.87 0.52 12.54
CA ILE A 235 0.54 0.66 12.93
C ILE A 235 0.70 0.72 14.45
N ARG A 236 -0.21 1.41 15.17
CA ARG A 236 -0.18 1.47 16.64
C ARG A 236 -0.35 0.08 17.28
N VAL A 237 -1.28 -0.73 16.76
CA VAL A 237 -1.47 -2.11 17.24
C VAL A 237 -0.23 -2.96 16.95
N GLN A 238 0.36 -2.83 15.75
CA GLN A 238 1.60 -3.55 15.42
C GLN A 238 2.75 -3.13 16.35
N ALA A 239 2.94 -1.83 16.58
CA ALA A 239 3.98 -1.31 17.47
C ALA A 239 3.81 -1.81 18.92
N GLN A 240 2.57 -1.86 19.43
CA GLN A 240 2.29 -2.42 20.74
C GLN A 240 2.71 -3.89 20.86
N ARG A 241 2.42 -4.72 19.84
CA ARG A 241 2.84 -6.13 19.83
C ARG A 241 4.36 -6.26 19.81
N ILE A 242 5.04 -5.47 18.99
CA ILE A 242 6.52 -5.45 18.94
C ILE A 242 7.10 -5.06 20.30
N ALA A 243 6.52 -4.05 20.97
CA ALA A 243 6.96 -3.63 22.30
C ALA A 243 6.80 -4.75 23.35
N GLN A 244 5.71 -5.51 23.29
CA GLN A 244 5.50 -6.67 24.15
C GLN A 244 6.56 -7.75 23.90
N GLU A 245 6.82 -8.10 22.65
CA GLU A 245 7.86 -9.08 22.25
C GLU A 245 9.25 -8.67 22.74
N ILE A 246 9.59 -7.38 22.66
CA ILE A 246 10.84 -6.84 23.19
C ILE A 246 10.87 -6.98 24.72
N THR A 247 9.78 -6.65 25.40
CA THR A 247 9.68 -6.72 26.87
C THR A 247 9.81 -8.14 27.38
N ASP A 248 9.10 -9.10 26.77
CA ASP A 248 9.15 -10.51 27.15
C ASP A 248 10.58 -11.05 26.95
N ARG A 249 11.23 -10.66 25.86
CA ARG A 249 12.61 -11.05 25.58
C ARG A 249 13.62 -10.50 26.59
N VAL A 250 13.47 -9.24 27.01
CA VAL A 250 14.38 -8.60 27.97
C VAL A 250 14.16 -9.13 29.39
N THR A 251 12.94 -9.53 29.74
CA THR A 251 12.61 -10.02 31.09
C THR A 251 12.87 -11.52 31.28
N GLN A 252 12.78 -12.33 30.21
CA GLN A 252 12.97 -13.79 30.29
C GLN A 252 14.41 -14.26 30.12
N ASN A 253 15.30 -13.47 29.51
CA ASN A 253 16.69 -13.84 29.26
C ASN A 253 17.60 -12.67 29.64
N ASP A 254 18.57 -12.91 30.53
CA ASP A 254 19.67 -11.98 30.81
C ASP A 254 20.21 -11.42 29.48
N ARG A 255 19.99 -10.11 29.29
CA ARG A 255 20.36 -9.26 28.14
C ARG A 255 20.94 -10.02 26.93
N LEU A 256 20.11 -10.50 26.01
CA LEU A 256 20.59 -11.06 24.73
C LEU A 256 20.85 -9.96 23.69
N SER A 257 21.98 -10.02 22.99
CA SER A 257 22.36 -9.16 21.86
C SER A 257 21.35 -9.31 20.72
N ALA A 258 21.31 -8.37 19.77
CA ALA A 258 20.41 -8.46 18.61
C ALA A 258 20.55 -9.77 17.80
N ARG A 259 21.71 -10.45 17.93
CA ARG A 259 22.00 -11.75 17.30
C ARG A 259 21.56 -12.96 18.12
N GLY A 260 21.10 -12.77 19.36
CA GLY A 260 20.74 -13.84 20.28
C GLY A 260 21.92 -14.40 21.08
N GLU A 261 23.01 -13.65 21.21
CA GLU A 261 24.16 -14.01 22.06
C GLU A 261 23.97 -13.39 23.45
N LEU A 262 24.37 -14.08 24.53
CA LEU A 262 24.33 -13.52 25.89
C LEU A 262 25.25 -12.30 25.97
N VAL A 263 24.72 -11.16 26.42
CA VAL A 263 25.54 -10.00 26.78
C VAL A 263 25.87 -10.15 28.26
N GLU A 264 27.12 -10.46 28.56
CA GLU A 264 27.62 -10.40 29.95
C GLU A 264 27.35 -9.00 30.51
N GLY A 265 26.60 -8.91 31.61
CA GLY A 265 26.35 -7.65 32.31
C GLY A 265 27.67 -7.05 32.84
N PRO A 266 27.73 -5.73 33.10
CA PRO A 266 28.91 -5.14 33.73
C PRO A 266 29.15 -5.88 35.05
N ALA A 267 30.35 -6.45 35.20
CA ALA A 267 30.75 -7.11 36.43
C ALA A 267 30.55 -6.13 37.58
N GLU A 268 29.53 -6.38 38.42
CA GLU A 268 29.41 -5.68 39.68
C GLU A 268 30.71 -5.93 40.44
N ALA A 269 31.47 -4.85 40.60
CA ALA A 269 32.63 -4.83 41.46
C ALA A 269 32.16 -5.30 42.84
N ARG A 270 32.50 -6.54 43.19
CA ARG A 270 32.43 -7.06 44.55
C ARG A 270 33.23 -6.09 45.41
N ARG A 271 32.53 -5.21 46.12
CA ARG A 271 33.11 -4.42 47.20
C ARG A 271 33.52 -5.42 48.27
N VAL A 272 34.83 -5.49 48.49
CA VAL A 272 35.47 -6.04 49.69
C VAL A 272 35.08 -5.18 50.90
#